data_AF-A0A6N8XCV3-F1
#
_entry.id   AF-A0A6N8XCV3-F1
#
_cell.length_a   1.000
_cell.length_b   1.000
_cell.length_c   1.000
_cell.angle_alpha   90.00
_cell.angle_beta   90.00
_cell.angle_gamma   90.00
#
_symmetry.space_group_name_H-M   'P 1'
#
loop_
_entity.id
_entity.type
_entity.pdbx_description
1 polymer ?
#
loop_
_entity_poly.entity_id
_entity_poly.type
_entity_poly.pdbx_seq_one_letter_code
_entity_poly.pdbx_strand_id
1 'polypeptide(L)'
;MRGTAIAPAEEAAARYHAVRQRTLALCEPLAVEDHGVQPIVEASPPKWHLAHTTWFFETFLLKAFVDGYRPFHSDFEYLFNSYYDGIGEPFPRPERGRLSRPTLSEVLDYRTHIDAAMHELLGNADAADRITLGLHHEQQHQELLVTDIKANLGLNPLKPAYAQGSDGTPEGDAPALGFKGYAGGIGQIGARDGDGFVFDNECPRHRVW
;
A
#
# COMPACT_ATOMS: atom_id res chain seq x y z
N MET A 1 -7.66 -19.02 -2.06
CA MET A 1 -8.30 -17.84 -2.64
C MET A 1 -8.91 -18.25 -3.95
N ARG A 2 -10.24 -18.31 -4.05
CA ARG A 2 -10.93 -18.72 -5.28
C ARG A 2 -12.20 -17.90 -5.39
N GLY A 3 -12.30 -17.07 -6.42
CA GLY A 3 -13.59 -16.55 -6.85
C GLY A 3 -13.73 -15.03 -6.97
N THR A 4 -12.66 -14.27 -7.21
CA THR A 4 -12.86 -12.94 -7.80
C THR A 4 -13.23 -13.15 -9.27
N ALA A 5 -14.42 -12.73 -9.68
CA ALA A 5 -14.75 -12.67 -11.11
C ALA A 5 -13.68 -11.84 -11.81
N ILE A 6 -13.12 -12.35 -12.91
CA ILE A 6 -12.11 -11.65 -13.69
C ILE A 6 -12.77 -10.38 -14.23
N ALA A 7 -12.37 -9.23 -13.70
CA ALA A 7 -12.76 -7.95 -14.28
C ALA A 7 -12.23 -7.89 -15.72
N PRO A 8 -12.98 -7.34 -16.69
CA PRO A 8 -12.46 -7.08 -18.02
C PRO A 8 -11.11 -6.35 -17.95
N ALA A 9 -10.19 -6.65 -18.87
CA ALA A 9 -8.82 -6.12 -18.83
C ALA A 9 -8.77 -4.58 -18.70
N GLU A 10 -9.70 -3.87 -19.35
CA GLU A 10 -9.84 -2.41 -19.24
C GLU A 10 -10.22 -1.95 -17.81
N GLU A 11 -11.10 -2.67 -17.13
CA GLU A 11 -11.49 -2.38 -15.74
C GLU A 11 -10.34 -2.68 -14.78
N ALA A 12 -9.63 -3.79 -14.97
CA ALA A 12 -8.45 -4.13 -14.20
C ALA A 12 -7.35 -3.07 -14.37
N ALA A 13 -7.13 -2.58 -15.59
CA ALA A 13 -6.19 -1.51 -15.88
C ALA A 13 -6.60 -0.18 -15.25
N ALA A 14 -7.87 0.22 -15.38
CA ALA A 14 -8.38 1.42 -14.75
C ALA A 14 -8.23 1.37 -13.22
N ARG A 15 -8.53 0.24 -12.59
CA ARG A 15 -8.37 0.04 -11.15
C ARG A 15 -6.90 0.08 -10.72
N TYR A 16 -6.01 -0.58 -11.47
CA TYR A 16 -4.57 -0.53 -11.24
C TYR A 16 -4.09 0.91 -11.25
N HIS A 17 -4.35 1.65 -12.33
CA HIS A 17 -3.94 3.04 -12.45
C HIS A 17 -4.53 3.93 -11.35
N ALA A 18 -5.81 3.77 -11.02
CA ALA A 18 -6.44 4.56 -9.96
C ALA A 18 -5.76 4.37 -8.60
N VAL A 19 -5.45 3.14 -8.21
CA VAL A 19 -4.72 2.84 -6.96
C VAL A 19 -3.30 3.39 -7.03
N ARG A 20 -2.55 3.15 -8.11
CA ARG A 20 -1.17 3.64 -8.25
C ARG A 20 -1.07 5.16 -8.22
N GLN A 21 -2.02 5.85 -8.85
CA GLN A 21 -2.11 7.31 -8.87
C GLN A 21 -2.52 7.88 -7.52
N ARG A 22 -3.39 7.19 -6.76
CA ARG A 22 -3.74 7.61 -5.40
C ARG A 22 -2.51 7.70 -4.50
N THR A 23 -1.58 6.76 -4.60
CA THR A 23 -0.31 6.82 -3.84
C THR A 23 0.52 8.04 -4.21
N LEU A 24 0.63 8.38 -5.51
CA LEU A 24 1.34 9.58 -5.95
C LEU A 24 0.66 10.87 -5.48
N ALA A 25 -0.67 10.93 -5.56
CA ALA A 25 -1.44 12.08 -5.10
C ALA A 25 -1.31 12.34 -3.59
N LEU A 26 -1.05 11.31 -2.78
CA LEU A 26 -0.75 11.46 -1.35
C LEU A 26 0.67 12.00 -1.08
N CYS A 27 1.58 11.88 -2.04
CA CYS A 27 2.94 12.41 -1.93
C CYS A 27 3.09 13.79 -2.60
N GLU A 28 2.17 14.19 -3.47
CA GLU A 28 2.26 15.43 -4.24
C GLU A 28 2.49 16.70 -3.39
N PRO A 29 1.85 16.86 -2.20
CA PRO A 29 2.07 18.05 -1.38
C PRO A 29 3.41 18.11 -0.65
N LEU A 30 4.20 17.02 -0.68
CA LEU A 30 5.43 16.90 0.12
C LEU A 30 6.63 17.54 -0.58
N ALA A 31 7.53 18.14 0.21
CA ALA A 31 8.84 18.52 -0.30
C ALA A 31 9.71 17.26 -0.53
N VAL A 32 10.79 17.40 -1.31
CA VAL A 32 11.68 16.26 -1.60
C VAL A 32 12.35 15.73 -0.33
N GLU A 33 12.63 16.58 0.64
CA GLU A 33 13.24 16.23 1.92
C GLU A 33 12.33 15.35 2.78
N ASP A 34 11.01 15.61 2.75
CA ASP A 34 10.02 14.87 3.55
C ASP A 34 9.97 13.38 3.19
N HIS A 35 10.37 13.04 1.96
CA HIS A 35 10.33 11.69 1.44
C HIS A 35 11.41 10.77 2.02
N GLY A 36 12.46 11.32 2.66
CA GLY A 36 13.58 10.56 3.20
C GLY A 36 13.54 10.36 4.72
N VAL A 37 12.68 11.08 5.44
CA VAL A 37 12.72 11.13 6.91
C VAL A 37 12.02 9.93 7.54
N GLN A 38 12.62 9.41 8.61
CA GLN A 38 12.04 8.41 9.52
C GLN A 38 12.21 8.91 10.97
N PRO A 39 11.21 9.61 11.55
CA PRO A 39 11.35 10.25 12.85
C PRO A 39 11.19 9.28 14.02
N ILE A 40 10.53 8.13 13.77
CA ILE A 40 10.31 7.03 14.72
C ILE A 40 10.42 5.69 13.97
N VAL A 41 10.73 4.61 14.68
CA VAL A 41 10.98 3.29 14.06
C VAL A 41 9.72 2.66 13.44
N GLU A 42 8.55 3.06 13.92
CA GLU A 42 7.25 2.60 13.44
C GLU A 42 6.92 3.18 12.06
N ALA A 43 7.35 4.41 11.78
CA ALA A 43 7.14 5.07 10.50
C ALA A 43 8.17 4.59 9.47
N SER A 44 7.83 4.62 8.18
CA SER A 44 8.78 4.49 7.08
C SER A 44 8.78 5.76 6.21
N PRO A 45 9.91 6.13 5.58
CA PRO A 45 9.95 7.29 4.70
C PRO A 45 8.96 7.16 3.53
N PRO A 46 8.28 8.25 3.09
CA PRO A 46 7.38 8.21 1.94
C PRO A 46 7.99 7.57 0.67
N LYS A 47 9.27 7.82 0.37
CA LYS A 47 9.94 7.15 -0.78
C LYS A 47 10.08 5.65 -0.59
N TRP A 48 10.18 5.17 0.65
CA TRP A 48 10.20 3.74 0.94
C TRP A 48 8.82 3.11 0.68
N HIS A 49 7.70 3.77 1.04
CA HIS A 49 6.35 3.29 0.66
C HIS A 49 6.16 3.22 -0.86
N LEU A 50 6.58 4.27 -1.57
CA LEU A 50 6.52 4.34 -3.04
C LEU A 50 7.28 3.20 -3.70
N ALA A 51 8.48 2.90 -3.19
CA ALA A 51 9.31 1.82 -3.71
C ALA A 51 8.81 0.43 -3.27
N HIS A 52 8.41 0.27 -2.01
CA HIS A 52 7.94 -1.01 -1.45
C HIS A 52 6.67 -1.53 -2.13
N THR A 53 5.69 -0.66 -2.36
CA THR A 53 4.47 -1.03 -3.09
C THR A 53 4.79 -1.45 -4.53
N THR A 54 5.83 -0.87 -5.13
CA THR A 54 6.32 -1.20 -6.47
C THR A 54 7.07 -2.52 -6.51
N TRP A 55 7.90 -2.76 -5.50
CA TRP A 55 8.58 -4.02 -5.26
C TRP A 55 7.62 -5.20 -5.16
N PHE A 56 6.45 -5.01 -4.55
CA PHE A 56 5.43 -6.06 -4.49
C PHE A 56 5.05 -6.56 -5.91
N PHE A 57 4.77 -5.64 -6.84
CA PHE A 57 4.42 -5.99 -8.22
C PHE A 57 5.61 -6.60 -8.96
N GLU A 58 6.82 -6.07 -8.77
CA GLU A 58 8.01 -6.66 -9.39
C GLU A 58 8.24 -8.11 -8.93
N THR A 59 8.23 -8.34 -7.62
CA THR A 59 8.60 -9.63 -7.02
C THR A 59 7.51 -10.69 -7.17
N PHE A 60 6.24 -10.37 -6.91
CA PHE A 60 5.19 -11.38 -6.88
C PHE A 60 4.42 -11.54 -8.20
N LEU A 61 4.58 -10.59 -9.12
CA LEU A 61 3.92 -10.61 -10.43
C LEU A 61 4.94 -10.69 -11.57
N LEU A 62 5.74 -9.65 -11.81
CA LEU A 62 6.60 -9.62 -13.00
C LEU A 62 7.63 -10.76 -13.03
N LYS A 63 8.34 -11.02 -11.93
CA LYS A 63 9.27 -12.15 -11.83
C LYS A 63 8.59 -13.52 -11.98
N ALA A 64 7.29 -13.62 -11.67
CA ALA A 64 6.57 -14.89 -11.65
C ALA A 64 5.83 -15.20 -12.97
N PHE A 65 5.39 -14.17 -13.70
CA PHE A 65 4.54 -14.33 -14.88
C PHE A 65 5.15 -13.83 -16.18
N VAL A 66 6.27 -13.11 -16.14
CA VAL A 66 6.96 -12.62 -17.35
C VAL A 66 8.25 -13.39 -17.56
N ASP A 67 8.26 -14.25 -18.57
CA ASP A 67 9.42 -15.06 -18.93
C ASP A 67 10.63 -14.19 -19.26
N GLY A 68 11.75 -14.46 -18.60
CA GLY A 68 13.00 -13.72 -18.80
C GLY A 68 12.99 -12.28 -18.25
N TYR A 69 12.04 -11.95 -17.35
CA TYR A 69 11.99 -10.64 -16.71
C TYR A 69 13.30 -10.28 -16.02
N ARG A 70 13.74 -9.03 -16.21
CA ARG A 70 14.95 -8.49 -15.58
C ARG A 70 14.54 -7.46 -14.52
N PRO A 71 15.02 -7.58 -13.28
CA PRO A 71 14.74 -6.59 -12.25
C PRO A 71 15.23 -5.21 -12.66
N PHE A 72 14.52 -4.16 -12.26
CA PHE A 72 14.90 -2.77 -12.49
C PHE A 72 16.29 -2.45 -11.91
N HIS A 73 16.55 -2.95 -10.69
CA HIS A 73 17.83 -2.81 -10.01
C HIS A 73 18.08 -4.05 -9.13
N SER A 74 19.30 -4.58 -9.11
CA SER A 74 19.65 -5.81 -8.38
C SER A 74 19.39 -5.69 -6.87
N ASP A 75 19.64 -4.52 -6.31
CA ASP A 75 19.62 -4.31 -4.86
C ASP A 75 18.23 -3.92 -4.32
N PHE A 76 17.26 -3.61 -5.20
CA PHE A 76 15.95 -3.11 -4.76
C PHE A 76 15.13 -4.19 -4.07
N GLU A 77 15.33 -5.47 -4.42
CA GLU A 77 14.68 -6.58 -3.71
C GLU A 77 15.10 -6.63 -2.24
N TYR A 78 16.36 -6.41 -1.93
CA TYR A 78 16.86 -6.34 -0.55
C TYR A 78 16.34 -5.10 0.18
N LEU A 79 16.43 -3.92 -0.45
CA LEU A 79 16.09 -2.64 0.18
C LEU A 79 14.59 -2.48 0.47
N PHE A 80 13.75 -3.07 -0.37
CA PHE A 80 12.30 -2.87 -0.33
C PHE A 80 11.51 -4.12 0.06
N ASN A 81 12.16 -5.24 0.39
CA ASN A 81 11.49 -6.30 1.13
C ASN A 81 11.12 -5.81 2.54
N SER A 82 9.84 -5.94 2.91
CA SER A 82 9.34 -5.51 4.21
C SER A 82 9.64 -6.50 5.33
N TYR A 83 9.37 -7.79 5.10
CA TYR A 83 9.46 -8.88 6.10
C TYR A 83 9.30 -10.29 5.48
N TYR A 84 9.37 -10.44 4.15
CA TYR A 84 9.17 -11.73 3.50
C TYR A 84 10.47 -12.54 3.52
N ASP A 85 10.73 -13.26 4.62
CA ASP A 85 11.93 -14.09 4.79
C ASP A 85 12.10 -15.16 3.70
N GLY A 86 10.98 -15.61 3.12
CA GLY A 86 10.98 -16.53 1.98
C GLY A 86 11.53 -15.95 0.67
N ILE A 87 11.64 -14.62 0.57
CA ILE A 87 12.29 -13.91 -0.55
C ILE A 87 13.76 -13.64 -0.22
N GLY A 88 14.06 -13.22 1.00
CA GLY A 88 15.41 -12.94 1.47
C GLY A 88 15.42 -12.07 2.72
N GLU A 89 16.61 -11.80 3.26
CA GLU A 89 16.77 -10.91 4.42
C GLU A 89 16.33 -9.48 4.07
N PRO A 90 15.41 -8.85 4.83
CA PRO A 90 14.98 -7.49 4.56
C PRO A 90 15.97 -6.46 5.10
N PHE A 91 16.09 -5.30 4.43
CA PHE A 91 16.84 -4.18 4.99
C PHE A 91 16.24 -3.74 6.36
N PRO A 92 17.07 -3.49 7.39
CA PRO A 92 16.58 -3.22 8.73
C PRO A 92 15.58 -2.06 8.79
N ARG A 93 14.37 -2.35 9.29
CA ARG A 93 13.29 -1.35 9.42
C ARG A 93 13.71 -0.06 10.13
N PRO A 94 14.45 -0.09 11.27
CA PRO A 94 14.87 1.13 11.97
C PRO A 94 15.85 2.00 11.17
N GLU A 95 16.42 1.49 10.08
CA GLU A 95 17.45 2.16 9.30
C GLU A 95 16.93 2.72 7.97
N ARG A 96 15.65 2.55 7.64
CA ARG A 96 15.08 2.97 6.34
C ARG A 96 15.27 4.46 6.06
N GLY A 97 15.20 5.32 7.08
CA GLY A 97 15.46 6.76 6.97
C GLY A 97 16.93 7.15 6.77
N ARG A 98 17.88 6.19 6.89
CA ARG A 98 19.30 6.42 6.62
C ARG A 98 19.64 6.29 5.13
N LEU A 99 18.72 5.74 4.34
CA LEU A 99 18.90 5.53 2.91
C LEU A 99 18.76 6.85 2.15
N SER A 100 19.89 7.55 1.93
CA SER A 100 19.93 8.71 1.03
C SER A 100 19.72 8.32 -0.44
N ARG A 101 20.01 7.06 -0.78
CA ARG A 101 19.71 6.44 -2.08
C ARG A 101 18.82 5.19 -1.92
N PRO A 102 17.98 4.87 -2.90
CA PRO A 102 17.69 5.65 -4.10
C PRO A 102 17.02 7.00 -3.77
N THR A 103 17.26 7.96 -4.65
CA THR A 103 16.61 9.28 -4.68
C THR A 103 15.12 9.14 -4.98
N LEU A 104 14.33 10.18 -4.71
CA LEU A 104 12.92 10.19 -5.08
C LEU A 104 12.73 9.97 -6.59
N SER A 105 13.55 10.62 -7.43
CA SER A 105 13.47 10.44 -8.89
C SER A 105 13.71 8.99 -9.30
N GLU A 106 14.75 8.33 -8.77
CA GLU A 106 15.04 6.91 -9.07
C GLU A 106 13.89 5.99 -8.61
N VAL A 107 13.21 6.31 -7.52
CA VAL A 107 12.01 5.59 -7.06
C VAL A 107 10.81 5.83 -7.99
N LEU A 108 10.64 7.05 -8.52
CA LEU A 108 9.58 7.36 -9.48
C LEU A 108 9.86 6.72 -10.85
N ASP A 109 11.11 6.65 -11.28
CA ASP A 109 11.54 5.92 -12.47
C ASP A 109 11.25 4.42 -12.31
N TYR A 110 11.53 3.86 -11.13
CA TYR A 110 11.18 2.49 -10.79
C TYR A 110 9.67 2.24 -10.87
N ARG A 111 8.85 3.13 -10.28
CA ARG A 111 7.38 3.07 -10.40
C ARG A 111 6.92 3.05 -11.85
N THR A 112 7.44 3.97 -12.66
CA THR A 112 7.10 4.10 -14.08
C THR A 112 7.47 2.85 -14.87
N HIS A 113 8.65 2.29 -14.61
CA HIS A 113 9.10 1.05 -15.24
C HIS A 113 8.16 -0.13 -14.94
N ILE A 114 7.82 -0.32 -13.66
CA ILE A 114 6.96 -1.42 -13.23
C ILE A 114 5.52 -1.23 -13.71
N ASP A 115 4.99 0.00 -13.68
CA ASP A 115 3.66 0.29 -14.22
C ASP A 115 3.57 -0.01 -15.72
N ALA A 116 4.62 0.30 -16.49
CA ALA A 116 4.68 -0.05 -17.91
C ALA A 116 4.74 -1.58 -18.13
N ALA A 117 5.56 -2.29 -17.36
CA ALA A 117 5.68 -3.74 -17.47
C ALA A 117 4.40 -4.48 -17.01
N MET A 118 3.69 -3.94 -16.03
CA MET A 118 2.43 -4.51 -15.54
C MET A 118 1.31 -4.44 -16.59
N HIS A 119 1.34 -3.49 -17.52
CA HIS A 119 0.28 -3.31 -18.53
C HIS A 119 -0.08 -4.63 -19.25
N GLU A 120 0.94 -5.41 -19.62
CA GLU A 120 0.79 -6.70 -20.31
C GLU A 120 0.18 -7.81 -19.42
N LEU A 121 0.25 -7.67 -18.09
CA LEU A 121 -0.28 -8.64 -17.14
C LEU A 121 -1.71 -8.32 -16.66
N LEU A 122 -2.21 -7.10 -16.85
CA LEU A 122 -3.49 -6.68 -16.25
C LEU A 122 -4.71 -7.46 -16.76
N GLY A 123 -4.62 -8.03 -17.97
CA GLY A 123 -5.65 -8.93 -18.53
C GLY A 123 -5.40 -10.42 -18.29
N ASN A 124 -4.32 -10.80 -17.60
CA ASN A 124 -3.96 -12.20 -17.40
C ASN A 124 -4.76 -12.82 -16.24
N ALA A 125 -5.59 -13.82 -16.58
CA ALA A 125 -6.43 -14.54 -15.63
C ALA A 125 -5.63 -15.23 -14.51
N ASP A 126 -4.45 -15.75 -14.81
CA ASP A 126 -3.61 -16.47 -13.83
C ASP A 126 -2.94 -15.52 -12.82
N ALA A 127 -2.82 -14.24 -13.19
CA ALA A 127 -2.26 -13.19 -12.34
C ALA A 127 -3.32 -12.42 -11.54
N ALA A 128 -4.61 -12.54 -11.90
CA ALA A 128 -5.69 -11.67 -11.41
C ALA A 128 -5.80 -11.60 -9.87
N ASP A 129 -5.69 -12.74 -9.18
CA ASP A 129 -5.76 -12.79 -7.72
C ASP A 129 -4.56 -12.07 -7.07
N ARG A 130 -3.34 -12.23 -7.61
CA ARG A 130 -2.14 -11.56 -7.10
C ARG A 130 -2.12 -10.07 -7.41
N ILE A 131 -2.65 -9.67 -8.57
CA ILE A 131 -2.87 -8.25 -8.90
C ILE A 131 -3.80 -7.64 -7.86
N THR A 132 -4.94 -8.29 -7.61
CA THR A 132 -5.93 -7.82 -6.62
C THR A 132 -5.30 -7.69 -5.23
N LEU A 133 -4.53 -8.70 -4.79
CA LEU A 133 -3.79 -8.64 -3.53
C LEU A 133 -2.79 -7.48 -3.50
N GLY A 134 -2.02 -7.27 -4.57
CA GLY A 134 -1.05 -6.16 -4.67
C GLY A 134 -1.71 -4.79 -4.60
N LEU A 135 -2.90 -4.63 -5.20
CA LEU A 135 -3.67 -3.40 -5.11
C LEU A 135 -4.17 -3.13 -3.69
N HIS A 136 -4.72 -4.15 -3.02
CA HIS A 136 -5.15 -4.02 -1.62
C HIS A 136 -3.96 -3.78 -0.67
N HIS A 137 -2.80 -4.40 -0.93
CA HIS A 137 -1.55 -4.13 -0.24
C HIS A 137 -1.10 -2.67 -0.42
N GLU A 138 -1.15 -2.12 -1.63
CA GLU A 138 -0.84 -0.70 -1.84
C GLU A 138 -1.85 0.23 -1.14
N GLN A 139 -3.13 -0.13 -1.07
CA GLN A 139 -4.12 0.63 -0.31
C GLN A 139 -3.83 0.61 1.21
N GLN A 140 -3.33 -0.50 1.77
CA GLN A 140 -2.82 -0.50 3.15
C GLN A 140 -1.64 0.46 3.30
N HIS A 141 -0.72 0.46 2.34
CA HIS A 141 0.41 1.39 2.33
C HIS A 141 0.01 2.85 2.10
N GLN A 142 -1.13 3.13 1.45
CA GLN A 142 -1.68 4.49 1.32
C GLN A 142 -2.17 5.02 2.66
N GLU A 143 -2.80 4.19 3.48
CA GLU A 143 -3.18 4.56 4.85
C GLU A 143 -1.93 4.82 5.71
N LEU A 144 -0.97 3.90 5.68
CA LEU A 144 0.29 4.05 6.41
C LEU A 144 1.08 5.29 5.95
N LEU A 145 1.09 5.57 4.65
CA LEU A 145 1.73 6.74 4.09
C LEU A 145 1.16 8.03 4.71
N VAL A 146 -0.17 8.12 4.86
CA VAL A 146 -0.81 9.28 5.50
C VAL A 146 -0.42 9.39 6.99
N THR A 147 -0.42 8.28 7.73
CA THR A 147 -0.03 8.30 9.16
C THR A 147 1.44 8.65 9.35
N ASP A 148 2.30 8.16 8.47
CA ASP A 148 3.75 8.35 8.55
C ASP A 148 4.13 9.77 8.11
N ILE A 149 3.50 10.32 7.06
CA ILE A 149 3.59 11.74 6.71
C ILE A 149 3.18 12.60 7.90
N LYS A 150 2.06 12.27 8.56
CA LYS A 150 1.61 13.01 9.74
C LYS A 150 2.62 12.95 10.89
N ALA A 151 3.28 11.82 11.10
CA ALA A 151 4.36 11.70 12.08
C ALA A 151 5.57 12.58 11.69
N ASN A 152 5.99 12.54 10.41
CA ASN A 152 7.11 13.34 9.89
C ASN A 152 6.90 14.84 10.10
N LEU A 153 5.76 15.35 9.62
CA LEU A 153 5.42 16.77 9.71
C LEU A 153 5.06 17.16 11.15
N GLY A 154 4.36 16.29 11.88
CA GLY A 154 3.90 16.53 13.24
C GLY A 154 5.01 16.54 14.29
N LEU A 155 6.12 15.82 14.06
CA LEU A 155 7.29 15.83 14.95
C LEU A 155 8.28 16.96 14.62
N ASN A 156 8.18 17.56 13.44
CA ASN A 156 8.98 18.73 13.08
C ASN A 156 8.60 19.94 13.98
N PRO A 157 9.56 20.68 14.58
CA PRO A 157 9.28 21.81 15.45
C PRO A 157 8.57 22.98 14.73
N LEU A 158 8.70 23.08 13.41
CA LEU A 158 8.04 24.11 12.60
C LEU A 158 6.57 23.80 12.30
N LYS A 159 6.09 22.57 12.60
CA LYS A 159 4.70 22.12 12.36
C LYS A 159 4.19 22.44 10.95
N PRO A 160 4.92 22.06 9.87
CA PRO A 160 4.47 22.29 8.51
C PRO A 160 3.10 21.64 8.26
N ALA A 161 2.24 22.34 7.54
CA ALA A 161 0.95 21.81 7.10
C ALA A 161 1.14 20.88 5.89
N TYR A 162 0.48 19.73 5.89
CA TYR A 162 0.49 18.80 4.74
C TYR A 162 -0.18 19.41 3.50
N ALA A 163 -1.31 20.10 3.67
CA ALA A 163 -2.02 20.75 2.57
C ALA A 163 -2.62 22.09 3.04
N GLN A 164 -2.53 23.11 2.18
CA GLN A 164 -3.12 24.43 2.43
C GLN A 164 -4.64 24.38 2.28
N GLY A 165 -5.37 25.15 3.11
CA GLY A 165 -6.82 25.30 2.99
C GLY A 165 -7.67 24.16 3.55
N SER A 166 -7.08 23.24 4.33
CA SER A 166 -7.83 22.23 5.08
C SER A 166 -8.28 22.78 6.45
N ASP A 167 -8.96 23.93 6.45
CA ASP A 167 -9.57 24.51 7.66
C ASP A 167 -10.86 23.75 8.02
N GLY A 168 -10.79 22.41 8.04
CA GLY A 168 -11.86 21.51 8.42
C GLY A 168 -12.06 21.50 9.93
N THR A 169 -12.23 22.67 10.54
CA THR A 169 -12.80 22.74 11.87
C THR A 169 -14.24 22.26 11.70
N PRO A 170 -14.63 21.10 12.27
CA PRO A 170 -15.99 20.62 12.09
C PRO A 170 -16.95 21.68 12.64
N GLU A 171 -17.78 22.25 11.79
CA GLU A 171 -18.83 23.17 12.23
C GLU A 171 -19.93 22.37 12.92
N GLY A 172 -20.14 22.64 14.21
CA GLY A 172 -21.25 22.09 14.99
C GLY A 172 -20.84 21.33 16.25
N ASP A 173 -21.79 21.19 17.17
CA ASP A 173 -21.61 20.38 18.37
C ASP A 173 -21.56 18.89 18.01
N ALA A 174 -20.72 18.13 18.71
CA ALA A 174 -20.72 16.67 18.60
C ALA A 174 -22.11 16.13 18.95
N PRO A 175 -22.65 15.14 18.20
CA PRO A 175 -23.93 14.56 18.53
C PRO A 175 -23.89 13.93 19.92
N ALA A 176 -25.02 13.94 20.62
CA ALA A 176 -25.13 13.33 21.94
C ALA A 176 -24.75 11.85 21.90
N LEU A 177 -24.01 11.40 22.91
CA LEU A 177 -23.57 10.01 23.03
C LEU A 177 -24.79 9.07 23.05
N GLY A 178 -24.82 8.14 22.11
CA GLY A 178 -25.85 7.11 22.00
C GLY A 178 -25.25 5.71 22.00
N PHE A 179 -25.95 4.76 22.61
CA PHE A 179 -25.55 3.35 22.63
C PHE A 179 -26.45 2.56 21.68
N LYS A 180 -25.86 1.70 20.85
CA LYS A 180 -26.58 0.67 20.10
C LYS A 180 -26.59 -0.60 20.94
N GLY A 181 -27.77 -0.99 21.40
CA GLY A 181 -27.97 -2.27 22.07
C GLY A 181 -27.99 -3.41 21.06
N TYR A 182 -27.35 -4.52 21.41
CA TYR A 182 -27.42 -5.78 20.67
C TYR A 182 -28.00 -6.84 21.60
N ALA A 183 -28.90 -7.67 21.10
CA ALA A 183 -29.39 -8.82 21.85
C ALA A 183 -28.24 -9.82 22.05
N GLY A 184 -28.15 -10.41 23.25
CA GLY A 184 -27.23 -11.52 23.48
C GLY A 184 -27.66 -12.76 22.69
N GLY A 185 -26.69 -13.59 22.30
CA GLY A 185 -26.94 -14.81 21.55
C GLY A 185 -25.82 -15.16 20.57
N ILE A 186 -26.03 -16.22 19.79
CA ILE A 186 -25.05 -16.70 18.82
C ILE A 186 -24.95 -15.72 17.64
N GLY A 187 -23.77 -15.16 17.43
CA GLY A 187 -23.39 -14.38 16.25
C GLY A 187 -22.55 -15.18 15.26
N GLN A 188 -22.31 -14.61 14.09
CA GLN A 188 -21.31 -15.12 13.13
C GLN A 188 -20.38 -13.99 12.69
N ILE A 189 -19.08 -14.27 12.64
CA ILE A 189 -18.04 -13.34 12.18
C ILE A 189 -17.12 -14.01 11.17
N GLY A 190 -16.45 -13.20 10.36
CA GLY A 190 -15.58 -13.63 9.27
C GLY A 190 -16.28 -13.71 7.91
N ALA A 191 -15.49 -13.81 6.85
CA ALA A 191 -15.95 -13.86 5.47
C ALA A 191 -16.21 -15.29 4.97
N ARG A 192 -17.00 -15.40 3.90
CA ARG A 192 -17.26 -16.63 3.13
C ARG A 192 -16.56 -16.59 1.78
N ASP A 193 -16.40 -17.77 1.19
CA ASP A 193 -16.09 -17.86 -0.24
C ASP A 193 -17.17 -17.15 -1.07
N GLY A 194 -16.73 -16.27 -1.98
CA GLY A 194 -17.63 -15.49 -2.84
C GLY A 194 -18.00 -14.10 -2.33
N ASP A 195 -17.55 -13.67 -1.15
CA ASP A 195 -17.77 -12.31 -0.62
C ASP A 195 -16.87 -11.24 -1.32
N GLY A 196 -16.17 -11.61 -2.38
CA GLY A 196 -15.16 -10.79 -3.05
C GLY A 196 -13.76 -10.99 -2.46
N PHE A 197 -12.88 -9.99 -2.64
CA PHE A 197 -11.56 -10.02 -2.02
C PHE A 197 -11.66 -9.78 -0.52
N VAL A 198 -11.00 -10.64 0.26
CA VAL A 198 -10.79 -10.52 1.70
C VAL A 198 -9.38 -10.98 2.03
N PHE A 199 -8.77 -10.43 3.07
CA PHE A 199 -7.52 -10.99 3.56
C PHE A 199 -7.76 -12.37 4.20
N ASP A 200 -6.72 -13.20 4.21
CA ASP A 200 -6.78 -14.55 4.75
C ASP A 200 -7.19 -14.59 6.22
N ASN A 201 -6.75 -13.61 7.02
CA ASN A 201 -7.07 -13.45 8.42
C ASN A 201 -8.55 -13.12 8.72
N GLU A 202 -9.35 -12.78 7.69
CA GLU A 202 -10.80 -12.54 7.81
C GLU A 202 -11.60 -13.84 7.70
N CYS A 203 -10.94 -14.95 7.37
CA CYS A 203 -11.53 -16.25 7.15
C CYS A 203 -11.11 -17.27 8.22
N PRO A 204 -11.94 -18.31 8.48
CA PRO A 204 -13.30 -18.49 7.97
C PRO A 204 -14.37 -17.84 8.88
N ARG A 205 -15.52 -17.44 8.32
CA ARG A 205 -16.78 -18.21 8.52
C ARG A 205 -17.08 -18.88 9.87
N HIS A 206 -17.12 -18.25 11.06
CA HIS A 206 -17.40 -19.00 12.31
C HIS A 206 -18.43 -18.36 13.27
N ARG A 207 -18.95 -19.19 14.20
CA ARG A 207 -19.92 -18.79 15.24
C ARG A 207 -19.19 -18.26 16.47
N VAL A 208 -19.77 -17.25 17.12
CA VAL A 208 -19.33 -16.65 18.39
C VAL A 208 -20.50 -16.52 19.36
N TRP A 209 -20.21 -16.45 20.66
CA TRP A 209 -21.19 -16.46 21.77
C TRP A 209 -21.09 -15.19 22.61
#